data_AF-A0A5D0NMJ7-F1
#
_entry.id   AF-A0A5D0NMJ7-F1
#
_cell.length_a   1.000
_cell.length_b   1.000
_cell.length_c   1.000
_cell.angle_alpha   90.00
_cell.angle_beta   90.00
_cell.angle_gamma   90.00
#
_symmetry.space_group_name_H-M   'P 1'
#
loop_
_entity.id
_entity.type
_entity.pdbx_description
1 polymer ?
#
loop_
_entity_poly.entity_id
_entity_poly.type
_entity_poly.pdbx_seq_one_letter_code
_entity_poly.pdbx_strand_id
1 'polypeptide(L)'
;MGLQRPPDPFDRVYSAPEPPSPGRRRSRRVAVLVAVVAFGAAAVAVFLLAPVRGGGDGAAVRPTPSRAPTADTTPTTGTTPTAESTPTAGETPAEGGGQVVKALPAPCGMVSQRTVDRTVPKATRRESANSTLTTCTYSSTGRDFRWLRVEAHLYAPGDTPNPVRDAQSYYDAQWTQAHHAPLVRTISLEPHQGLGDEAYRWFKADEGQPTVVGQVTARLRNAVFTVSYSERAPAKGRQDERKRACLAKATDVAVEVMTALNHF
;
A
#
# COMPACT_ATOMS: atom_id res chain seq x y z
N MET A 1 -2.74 -39.76 88.89
CA MET A 1 -3.41 -38.72 88.10
C MET A 1 -2.37 -38.02 87.24
N GLY A 2 -2.16 -38.47 86.00
CA GLY A 2 -1.24 -37.86 85.03
C GLY A 2 -1.87 -37.95 83.66
N LEU A 3 -2.25 -36.80 83.09
CA LEU A 3 -3.05 -36.69 81.87
C LEU A 3 -2.18 -36.98 80.64
N GLN A 4 -2.65 -37.92 79.81
CA GLN A 4 -2.06 -38.25 78.51
C GLN A 4 -2.26 -37.09 77.54
N ARG A 5 -1.17 -36.64 76.90
CA ARG A 5 -1.19 -35.65 75.81
C ARG A 5 -1.61 -36.34 74.51
N PRO A 6 -2.50 -35.74 73.68
CA PRO A 6 -2.77 -36.24 72.34
C PRO A 6 -1.57 -35.99 71.40
N PRO A 7 -1.36 -36.81 70.36
CA PRO A 7 -0.35 -36.55 69.35
C PRO A 7 -0.76 -35.38 68.44
N ASP A 8 0.14 -34.41 68.27
CA ASP A 8 -0.03 -33.31 67.30
C ASP A 8 -0.10 -33.85 65.87
N PRO A 9 -1.04 -33.36 65.03
CA PRO A 9 -1.01 -33.62 63.60
C PRO A 9 0.18 -32.88 63.00
N PHE A 10 1.11 -33.61 62.39
CA PHE A 10 2.19 -33.01 61.61
C PHE A 10 1.60 -32.16 60.47
N ASP A 11 1.67 -30.84 60.64
CA ASP A 11 1.41 -29.84 59.62
C ASP A 11 2.30 -30.10 58.40
N ARG A 12 1.67 -30.58 57.32
CA ARG A 12 2.25 -30.50 55.98
C ARG A 12 2.19 -29.05 55.52
N VAL A 13 3.24 -28.27 55.81
CA VAL A 13 3.44 -26.96 55.19
C VAL A 13 4.86 -26.87 54.63
N TYR A 14 5.15 -27.74 53.67
CA TYR A 14 6.07 -27.37 52.58
C TYR A 14 5.21 -26.83 51.45
N SER A 15 4.88 -25.55 51.53
CA SER A 15 4.49 -24.79 50.34
C SER A 15 5.71 -24.77 49.43
N ALA A 16 5.61 -25.39 48.25
CA ALA A 16 6.61 -25.20 47.21
C ALA A 16 6.79 -23.68 46.96
N PRO A 17 8.00 -23.20 46.68
CA PRO A 17 8.21 -21.81 46.33
C PRO A 17 7.26 -21.44 45.18
N GLU A 18 6.47 -20.39 45.38
CA GLU A 18 5.61 -19.83 44.34
C GLU A 18 6.47 -19.63 43.06
N PRO A 19 6.15 -20.26 41.93
CA PRO A 19 6.92 -20.09 40.72
C PRO A 19 6.87 -18.61 40.31
N PRO A 20 8.00 -18.02 39.87
CA PRO A 20 7.99 -16.63 39.44
C PRO A 20 6.94 -16.48 38.35
N SER A 21 5.95 -15.62 38.61
CA SER A 21 4.92 -15.25 37.66
C SER A 21 5.57 -14.98 36.29
N PRO A 22 5.11 -15.61 35.20
CA PRO A 22 5.74 -15.45 33.89
C PRO A 22 5.66 -13.99 33.48
N GLY A 23 6.78 -13.30 33.67
CA GLY A 23 6.89 -11.87 33.47
C GLY A 23 6.46 -11.48 32.06
N ARG A 24 5.82 -10.31 31.99
CA ARG A 24 5.41 -9.53 30.80
C ARG A 24 6.52 -9.27 29.75
N ARG A 25 7.61 -10.02 29.74
CA ARG A 25 8.67 -9.96 28.73
C ARG A 25 8.40 -10.86 27.51
N ARG A 26 7.58 -11.90 27.63
CA ARG A 26 7.27 -12.79 26.49
C ARG A 26 6.38 -12.11 25.43
N SER A 27 5.53 -11.16 25.83
CA SER A 27 4.64 -10.45 24.91
C SER A 27 5.36 -9.49 23.95
N ARG A 28 6.46 -8.85 24.37
CA ARG A 28 7.23 -7.96 23.48
C ARG A 28 7.94 -8.72 22.36
N ARG A 29 8.48 -9.91 22.65
CA ARG A 29 9.14 -10.73 21.63
C ARG A 29 8.13 -11.37 20.67
N VAL A 30 6.97 -11.80 21.17
CA VAL A 30 5.87 -12.30 20.32
C VAL A 30 5.29 -11.18 19.46
N ALA A 31 5.09 -9.97 19.99
CA ALA A 31 4.62 -8.82 19.21
C ALA A 31 5.61 -8.40 18.11
N VAL A 32 6.93 -8.45 18.39
CA VAL A 32 7.96 -8.19 17.38
C VAL A 32 8.01 -9.31 16.32
N LEU A 33 7.83 -10.58 16.72
CA LEU A 33 7.76 -11.69 15.77
C LEU A 33 6.52 -11.62 14.87
N VAL A 34 5.36 -11.24 15.41
CA VAL A 34 4.13 -11.04 14.62
C VAL A 34 4.29 -9.86 13.66
N ALA A 35 4.92 -8.76 14.09
CA ALA A 35 5.18 -7.61 13.21
C ALA A 35 6.16 -7.95 12.07
N VAL A 36 7.17 -8.78 12.33
CA VAL A 36 8.14 -9.22 11.30
C VAL A 36 7.53 -10.25 10.34
N VAL A 37 6.69 -11.17 10.83
CA VAL A 37 6.02 -12.17 9.97
C VAL A 37 4.94 -11.52 9.10
N ALA A 38 4.21 -10.52 9.61
CA ALA A 38 3.25 -9.75 8.82
C ALA A 38 3.93 -8.89 7.73
N PHE A 39 5.12 -8.35 7.99
CA PHE A 39 5.91 -7.60 6.99
C PHE A 39 6.66 -8.51 6.00
N GLY A 40 7.08 -9.70 6.40
CA GLY A 40 7.83 -10.64 5.56
C GLY A 40 6.96 -11.48 4.61
N ALA A 41 5.75 -11.87 5.02
CA ALA A 41 4.89 -12.75 4.21
C ALA A 41 4.33 -12.08 2.95
N ALA A 42 4.17 -10.75 2.96
CA ALA A 42 3.74 -10.00 1.78
C ALA A 42 4.81 -9.94 0.67
N ALA A 43 6.10 -10.05 1.00
CA ALA A 43 7.19 -10.01 0.03
C ALA A 43 7.46 -11.39 -0.62
N VAL A 44 7.26 -12.48 0.11
CA VAL A 44 7.55 -13.84 -0.39
C VAL A 44 6.42 -14.42 -1.23
N ALA A 45 5.16 -14.07 -0.94
CA ALA A 45 4.01 -14.60 -1.69
C ALA A 45 3.96 -14.10 -3.16
N VAL A 46 4.51 -12.91 -3.44
CA VAL A 46 4.58 -12.37 -4.81
C VAL A 46 5.66 -13.05 -5.66
N PHE A 47 6.73 -13.57 -5.04
CA PHE A 47 7.83 -14.20 -5.77
C PHE A 47 7.58 -15.69 -6.12
N LEU A 48 6.62 -16.35 -5.46
CA LEU A 48 6.41 -17.80 -5.61
C LEU A 48 5.21 -18.21 -6.50
N LEU A 49 4.38 -17.27 -6.97
CA LEU A 49 3.16 -17.59 -7.74
C LEU A 49 3.08 -17.00 -9.16
N ALA A 50 4.13 -16.35 -9.65
CA ALA A 50 4.23 -16.03 -11.07
C ALA A 50 4.87 -17.21 -11.83
N PRO A 51 4.16 -17.89 -12.74
CA PRO A 51 4.79 -18.87 -13.61
C PRO A 51 5.75 -18.16 -14.56
N VAL A 52 7.05 -18.46 -14.40
CA VAL A 52 8.08 -18.24 -15.41
C VAL A 52 7.64 -18.99 -16.68
N ARG A 53 7.17 -18.24 -17.69
CA ARG A 53 7.09 -18.73 -19.07
C ARG A 53 8.13 -17.99 -19.89
N GLY A 54 9.31 -18.60 -19.97
CA GLY A 54 10.38 -18.22 -20.88
C GLY A 54 10.38 -19.10 -22.13
N GLY A 55 10.76 -18.48 -23.26
CA GLY A 55 11.29 -19.07 -24.51
C GLY A 55 10.28 -19.85 -25.37
N GLY A 56 10.26 -19.77 -26.70
CA GLY A 56 11.21 -19.27 -27.70
C GLY A 56 11.04 -20.10 -28.98
N ASP A 57 11.37 -19.51 -30.13
CA ASP A 57 11.54 -20.10 -31.48
C ASP A 57 10.24 -20.40 -32.27
N GLY A 58 10.10 -20.14 -33.58
CA GLY A 58 11.04 -19.76 -34.63
C GLY A 58 10.61 -20.44 -35.94
N ALA A 59 10.37 -19.64 -36.99
CA ALA A 59 10.44 -19.97 -38.42
C ALA A 59 9.38 -20.89 -39.11
N ALA A 60 8.64 -20.25 -40.03
CA ALA A 60 8.56 -20.53 -41.48
C ALA A 60 7.63 -21.63 -42.05
N VAL A 61 7.17 -21.29 -43.26
CA VAL A 61 6.74 -22.13 -44.40
C VAL A 61 5.22 -22.37 -44.58
N ARG A 62 4.67 -21.65 -45.56
CA ARG A 62 3.48 -22.00 -46.36
C ARG A 62 3.90 -23.08 -47.38
N PRO A 63 3.05 -24.07 -47.71
CA PRO A 63 2.38 -24.01 -49.02
C PRO A 63 0.95 -24.60 -49.04
N THR A 64 0.13 -24.05 -49.93
CA THR A 64 -1.13 -24.63 -50.42
C THR A 64 -0.85 -25.83 -51.36
N PRO A 65 -1.81 -26.75 -51.57
CA PRO A 65 -2.57 -26.69 -52.83
C PRO A 65 -4.04 -27.16 -52.80
N SER A 66 -4.88 -26.37 -53.48
CA SER A 66 -5.90 -26.69 -54.51
C SER A 66 -6.58 -28.08 -54.58
N ARG A 67 -7.94 -28.08 -54.59
CA ARG A 67 -8.78 -28.81 -55.58
C ARG A 67 -10.28 -28.40 -55.53
N ALA A 68 -10.80 -27.89 -56.65
CA ALA A 68 -12.22 -27.74 -57.03
C ALA A 68 -12.67 -28.99 -57.87
N PRO A 69 -13.86 -29.13 -58.52
CA PRO A 69 -14.89 -28.15 -58.94
C PRO A 69 -16.37 -28.62 -58.67
N THR A 70 -17.43 -27.89 -59.06
CA THR A 70 -18.22 -28.13 -60.31
C THR A 70 -19.28 -27.04 -60.57
N ALA A 71 -19.40 -26.65 -61.86
CA ALA A 71 -20.53 -26.14 -62.67
C ALA A 71 -21.21 -24.76 -62.43
N ASP A 72 -20.91 -23.86 -63.39
CA ASP A 72 -21.80 -23.15 -64.33
C ASP A 72 -23.21 -22.69 -63.91
N THR A 73 -23.48 -21.38 -64.02
CA THR A 73 -24.31 -20.76 -65.08
C THR A 73 -24.47 -19.25 -64.82
N THR A 74 -24.04 -18.40 -65.75
CA THR A 74 -24.35 -16.94 -65.86
C THR A 74 -25.55 -16.71 -66.79
N PRO A 75 -26.08 -15.46 -67.00
CA PRO A 75 -25.93 -14.18 -66.27
C PRO A 75 -27.28 -13.43 -66.05
N THR A 76 -27.27 -12.27 -65.36
CA THR A 76 -27.83 -10.96 -65.85
C THR A 76 -28.30 -10.01 -64.70
N THR A 77 -27.69 -8.82 -64.69
CA THR A 77 -28.01 -7.49 -64.09
C THR A 77 -28.49 -7.33 -62.64
N GLY A 78 -27.80 -6.44 -61.90
CA GLY A 78 -28.31 -5.79 -60.69
C GLY A 78 -27.29 -4.91 -59.96
N THR A 79 -27.19 -3.64 -60.37
CA THR A 79 -27.02 -2.40 -59.59
C THR A 79 -26.56 -2.47 -58.10
N THR A 80 -25.36 -1.90 -57.81
CA THR A 80 -24.94 -0.98 -56.69
C THR A 80 -25.26 -1.31 -55.20
N PRO A 81 -24.47 -0.93 -54.15
CA PRO A 81 -23.20 -0.18 -54.08
C PRO A 81 -22.03 -0.83 -53.31
N THR A 82 -20.86 -0.30 -53.64
CA THR A 82 -19.61 -0.15 -52.88
C THR A 82 -19.78 -0.01 -51.35
N ALA A 83 -19.22 -0.96 -50.61
CA ALA A 83 -18.92 -0.81 -49.19
C ALA A 83 -17.53 -0.16 -49.04
N GLU A 84 -17.52 1.12 -48.69
CA GLU A 84 -16.34 1.89 -48.33
C GLU A 84 -16.00 1.58 -46.86
N SER A 85 -15.04 0.68 -46.65
CA SER A 85 -14.52 0.39 -45.31
C SER A 85 -13.51 1.47 -44.92
N THR A 86 -13.98 2.46 -44.17
CA THR A 86 -13.14 3.42 -43.44
C THR A 86 -12.41 2.71 -42.30
N PRO A 87 -11.07 2.67 -42.24
CA PRO A 87 -10.39 2.35 -41.00
C PRO A 87 -10.40 3.60 -40.12
N THR A 88 -11.19 3.56 -39.05
CA THR A 88 -11.09 4.49 -37.93
C THR A 88 -9.73 4.30 -37.25
N ALA A 89 -8.71 5.01 -37.73
CA ALA A 89 -7.50 5.28 -36.97
C ALA A 89 -7.84 6.39 -35.97
N GLY A 90 -8.05 6.01 -34.71
CA GLY A 90 -8.48 6.92 -33.65
C GLY A 90 -8.01 6.44 -32.28
N GLU A 91 -6.78 5.96 -32.18
CA GLU A 91 -6.05 5.96 -30.91
C GLU A 91 -5.04 7.09 -30.97
N THR A 92 -5.49 8.28 -30.56
CA THR A 92 -4.58 9.32 -30.09
C THR A 92 -4.15 8.90 -28.68
N PRO A 93 -2.87 8.56 -28.42
CA PRO A 93 -2.41 8.45 -27.05
C PRO A 93 -2.56 9.83 -26.42
N ALA A 94 -3.35 9.93 -25.35
CA ALA A 94 -3.39 11.14 -24.55
C ALA A 94 -1.95 11.44 -24.10
N GLU A 95 -1.38 12.52 -24.64
CA GLU A 95 -0.11 13.09 -24.23
C GLU A 95 -0.19 13.56 -22.77
N GLY A 96 0.04 12.64 -21.84
CA GLY A 96 0.53 12.95 -20.51
C GLY A 96 2.05 13.14 -20.55
N GLY A 97 2.53 14.06 -21.39
CA GLY A 97 3.94 14.30 -21.68
C GLY A 97 4.71 15.01 -20.56
N GLY A 98 4.49 14.63 -19.30
CA GLY A 98 5.33 15.07 -18.19
C GLY A 98 6.64 14.31 -18.17
N GLN A 99 7.78 14.99 -18.01
CA GLN A 99 9.08 14.35 -17.80
C GLN A 99 8.97 13.33 -16.65
N VAL A 100 9.43 12.09 -16.80
CA VAL A 100 9.43 11.11 -15.69
C VAL A 100 10.26 11.60 -14.50
N VAL A 101 9.87 11.19 -13.29
CA VAL A 101 10.66 11.39 -12.06
C VAL A 101 11.94 10.58 -12.20
N LYS A 102 13.10 11.23 -12.04
CA LYS A 102 14.41 10.60 -12.22
C LYS A 102 15.00 10.08 -10.92
N ALA A 103 14.66 10.70 -9.79
CA ALA A 103 15.17 10.34 -8.47
C ALA A 103 14.15 10.67 -7.38
N LEU A 104 14.28 10.04 -6.22
CA LEU A 104 13.51 10.41 -5.04
C LEU A 104 14.23 11.53 -4.25
N PRO A 105 13.49 12.50 -3.69
CA PRO A 105 14.03 13.45 -2.74
C PRO A 105 14.56 12.75 -1.49
N ALA A 106 15.31 13.47 -0.65
CA ALA A 106 15.64 12.96 0.68
C ALA A 106 14.35 12.59 1.46
N PRO A 107 14.30 11.44 2.16
CA PRO A 107 13.08 10.86 2.74
C PRO A 107 12.28 11.83 3.60
N CYS A 108 12.95 12.63 4.43
CA CYS A 108 12.31 13.63 5.28
C CYS A 108 12.34 15.06 4.73
N GLY A 109 12.92 15.28 3.54
CA GLY A 109 13.01 16.60 2.90
C GLY A 109 11.75 17.00 2.13
N MET A 110 10.79 16.07 1.95
CA MET A 110 9.55 16.30 1.20
C MET A 110 8.48 17.07 1.99
N VAL A 111 8.65 17.24 3.30
CA VAL A 111 7.68 17.91 4.18
C VAL A 111 8.40 18.99 4.97
N SER A 112 7.85 20.20 4.95
CA SER A 112 8.40 21.32 5.69
C SER A 112 8.34 21.10 7.20
N GLN A 113 9.36 21.61 7.90
CA GLN A 113 9.42 21.53 9.37
C GLN A 113 8.18 22.16 10.02
N ARG A 114 7.69 23.28 9.46
CA ARG A 114 6.46 23.95 9.90
C ARG A 114 5.24 23.02 9.87
N THR A 115 5.09 22.24 8.82
CA THR A 115 3.97 21.30 8.69
C THR A 115 4.13 20.11 9.63
N VAL A 116 5.35 19.61 9.83
CA VAL A 116 5.64 18.59 10.84
C VAL A 116 5.28 19.07 12.24
N ASP A 117 5.73 20.27 12.65
CA ASP A 117 5.49 20.81 13.99
C ASP A 117 4.00 21.06 14.26
N ARG A 118 3.23 21.45 13.24
CA ARG A 118 1.77 21.60 13.32
C ARG A 118 1.06 20.24 13.42
N THR A 119 1.51 19.26 12.65
CA THR A 119 0.82 17.98 12.47
C THR A 119 1.15 16.99 13.59
N VAL A 120 2.44 16.86 13.91
CA VAL A 120 3.01 15.98 14.95
C VAL A 120 3.94 16.79 15.86
N PRO A 121 3.39 17.65 16.75
CA PRO A 121 4.19 18.44 17.68
C PRO A 121 5.16 17.57 18.48
N LYS A 122 6.40 18.06 18.63
CA LYS A 122 7.49 17.38 19.36
C LYS A 122 7.81 15.99 18.79
N ALA A 123 7.66 15.82 17.48
CA ALA A 123 7.99 14.57 16.82
C ALA A 123 9.48 14.26 16.90
N THR A 124 9.79 12.98 17.08
CA THR A 124 11.07 12.41 16.71
C THR A 124 11.01 11.89 15.28
N ARG A 125 12.10 12.07 14.53
CA ARG A 125 12.23 11.69 13.12
C ARG A 125 12.94 10.36 12.97
N ARG A 126 12.46 9.50 12.07
CA ARG A 126 13.12 8.28 11.62
C ARG A 126 13.02 8.21 10.10
N GLU A 127 14.11 7.84 9.44
CA GLU A 127 14.16 7.81 7.99
C GLU A 127 14.89 6.59 7.47
N SER A 128 14.52 6.17 6.26
CA SER A 128 15.16 5.10 5.50
C SER A 128 15.04 5.46 4.02
N ALA A 129 16.09 5.19 3.24
CA ALA A 129 16.09 5.48 1.81
C ALA A 129 16.99 4.51 1.04
N ASN A 130 16.58 4.24 -0.20
CA ASN A 130 17.41 3.69 -1.27
C ASN A 130 17.01 4.39 -2.59
N SER A 131 17.49 3.89 -3.74
CA SER A 131 17.22 4.50 -5.05
C SER A 131 15.74 4.47 -5.48
N THR A 132 14.95 3.51 -4.98
CA THR A 132 13.56 3.28 -5.41
C THR A 132 12.53 3.49 -4.31
N LEU A 133 12.95 3.64 -3.06
CA LEU A 133 12.07 3.79 -1.91
C LEU A 133 12.66 4.80 -0.91
N THR A 134 11.84 5.75 -0.51
CA THR A 134 12.12 6.63 0.62
C THR A 134 10.99 6.55 1.64
N THR A 135 11.35 6.58 2.91
CA THR A 135 10.39 6.57 4.02
C THR A 135 10.85 7.52 5.10
N CYS A 136 9.95 8.39 5.54
CA CYS A 136 10.13 9.23 6.71
C CYS A 136 8.98 9.05 7.68
N THR A 137 9.28 8.86 8.96
CA THR A 137 8.30 8.76 10.02
C THR A 137 8.59 9.77 11.11
N TYR A 138 7.60 10.59 11.42
CA TYR A 138 7.56 11.52 12.54
C TYR A 138 6.64 10.94 13.61
N SER A 139 7.12 10.77 14.83
CA SER A 139 6.32 10.20 15.92
C SER A 139 6.44 11.02 17.19
N SER A 140 5.30 11.36 17.80
CA SER A 140 5.27 11.95 19.14
C SER A 140 5.44 10.87 20.20
N THR A 141 5.85 11.27 21.40
CA THR A 141 5.88 10.39 22.58
C THR A 141 4.80 10.77 23.58
N GLY A 142 4.37 9.82 24.41
CA GLY A 142 3.50 10.08 25.56
C GLY A 142 2.02 9.77 25.34
N ARG A 143 1.14 10.50 26.07
CA ARG A 143 -0.30 10.23 26.11
C ARG A 143 -1.05 10.66 24.85
N ASP A 144 -0.52 11.59 24.07
CA ASP A 144 -1.12 12.00 22.78
C ASP A 144 -0.26 11.46 21.64
N PHE A 145 -0.08 10.14 21.62
CA PHE A 145 0.68 9.47 20.57
C PHE A 145 0.00 9.70 19.22
N ARG A 146 0.78 10.24 18.30
CA ARG A 146 0.44 10.49 16.90
C ARG A 146 1.68 10.30 16.08
N TRP A 147 1.48 9.92 14.84
CA TRP A 147 2.57 9.76 13.90
C TRP A 147 2.14 10.19 12.50
N LEU A 148 3.13 10.61 11.73
CA LEU A 148 3.03 10.93 10.32
C LEU A 148 4.09 10.10 9.60
N ARG A 149 3.69 9.31 8.62
CA ARG A 149 4.59 8.58 7.74
C ARG A 149 4.41 9.07 6.32
N VAL A 150 5.51 9.36 5.66
CA VAL A 150 5.60 9.64 4.24
C VAL A 150 6.44 8.55 3.61
N GLU A 151 5.93 7.96 2.55
CA GLU A 151 6.60 6.94 1.77
C GLU A 151 6.48 7.29 0.29
N ALA A 152 7.57 7.13 -0.47
CA ALA A 152 7.55 7.31 -1.91
C ALA A 152 8.31 6.18 -2.58
N HIS A 153 7.66 5.54 -3.54
CA HIS A 153 8.20 4.51 -4.43
C HIS A 153 8.46 5.12 -5.80
N LEU A 154 9.62 4.82 -6.37
CA LEU A 154 10.01 5.23 -7.71
C LEU A 154 10.22 4.01 -8.58
N TYR A 155 9.54 4.00 -9.72
CA TYR A 155 9.78 3.07 -10.82
C TYR A 155 10.77 3.74 -11.76
N ALA A 156 12.06 3.48 -11.55
CA ALA A 156 13.11 4.17 -12.28
C ALA A 156 13.18 3.67 -13.74
N PRO A 157 13.35 4.56 -14.74
CA PRO A 157 13.47 4.15 -16.14
C PRO A 157 14.64 3.20 -16.45
N GLY A 158 15.64 3.12 -15.57
CA GLY A 158 16.76 2.18 -15.69
C GLY A 158 16.45 0.77 -15.19
N ASP A 159 15.40 0.61 -14.38
CA ASP A 159 15.08 -0.66 -13.70
C ASP A 159 13.94 -1.43 -14.39
N THR A 160 13.17 -0.76 -15.26
CA THR A 160 12.02 -1.34 -15.97
C THR A 160 11.82 -0.69 -17.34
N PRO A 161 11.38 -1.45 -18.37
CA PRO A 161 11.04 -0.90 -19.67
C PRO A 161 9.79 -0.01 -19.65
N ASN A 162 8.90 -0.11 -18.65
CA ASN A 162 7.61 0.59 -18.62
C ASN A 162 7.34 1.25 -17.25
N PRO A 163 8.16 2.22 -16.80
CA PRO A 163 8.13 2.75 -15.44
C PRO A 163 6.78 3.38 -15.05
N VAL A 164 6.11 4.07 -15.97
CA VAL A 164 4.78 4.67 -15.72
C VAL A 164 3.71 3.59 -15.53
N ARG A 165 3.73 2.54 -16.36
CA ARG A 165 2.77 1.44 -16.28
C ARG A 165 2.95 0.61 -15.02
N ASP A 166 4.19 0.42 -14.59
CA ASP A 166 4.49 -0.31 -13.35
C ASP A 166 4.03 0.48 -12.12
N ALA A 167 4.23 1.80 -12.12
CA ALA A 167 3.69 2.69 -11.08
C ALA A 167 2.16 2.65 -11.03
N GLN A 168 1.50 2.65 -12.19
CA GLN A 168 0.05 2.51 -12.29
C GLN A 168 -0.42 1.16 -11.73
N SER A 169 0.22 0.07 -12.15
CA SER A 169 -0.11 -1.28 -11.69
C SER A 169 0.06 -1.43 -10.16
N TYR A 170 1.09 -0.80 -9.59
CA TYR A 170 1.28 -0.76 -8.15
C TYR A 170 0.21 0.05 -7.43
N TYR A 171 -0.15 1.22 -7.95
CA TYR A 171 -1.24 2.03 -7.41
C TYR A 171 -2.58 1.27 -7.41
N ASP A 172 -2.91 0.59 -8.52
CA ASP A 172 -4.12 -0.22 -8.65
C ASP A 172 -4.15 -1.39 -7.65
N ALA A 173 -2.99 -2.02 -7.41
CA ALA A 173 -2.84 -3.04 -6.40
C ALA A 173 -3.06 -2.48 -4.98
N GLN A 174 -2.52 -1.29 -4.67
CA GLN A 174 -2.76 -0.62 -3.40
C GLN A 174 -4.23 -0.24 -3.19
N TRP A 175 -4.89 0.27 -4.24
CA TRP A 175 -6.32 0.59 -4.22
C TRP A 175 -7.18 -0.66 -3.98
N THR A 176 -6.89 -1.75 -4.69
CA THR A 176 -7.57 -3.04 -4.51
C THR A 176 -7.35 -3.58 -3.10
N GLN A 177 -6.12 -3.54 -2.59
CA GLN A 177 -5.79 -3.99 -1.25
C GLN A 177 -6.54 -3.18 -0.18
N ALA A 178 -6.71 -1.87 -0.36
CA ALA A 178 -7.45 -1.02 0.57
C ALA A 178 -8.94 -1.42 0.68
N HIS A 179 -9.55 -1.96 -0.39
CA HIS A 179 -10.92 -2.50 -0.38
C HIS A 179 -11.04 -3.83 0.34
N HIS A 180 -9.94 -4.59 0.44
CA HIS A 180 -9.94 -5.96 0.94
C HIS A 180 -9.04 -6.16 2.17
N ALA A 181 -8.76 -5.10 2.94
CA ALA A 181 -7.83 -5.16 4.08
C ALA A 181 -8.51 -5.78 5.33
N PRO A 182 -8.18 -7.02 5.74
CA PRO A 182 -8.95 -7.74 6.76
C PRO A 182 -8.55 -7.40 8.21
N LEU A 183 -7.41 -6.74 8.40
CA LEU A 183 -6.84 -6.40 9.72
C LEU A 183 -7.10 -4.95 10.15
N VAL A 184 -7.83 -4.19 9.34
CA VAL A 184 -8.19 -2.80 9.61
C VAL A 184 -9.65 -2.61 9.27
N ARG A 185 -10.38 -1.88 10.12
CA ARG A 185 -11.74 -1.50 9.80
C ARG A 185 -11.71 -0.28 8.89
N THR A 186 -11.97 -0.47 7.61
CA THR A 186 -12.19 0.64 6.67
C THR A 186 -13.45 1.40 7.06
N ILE A 187 -13.32 2.70 7.34
CA ILE A 187 -14.43 3.59 7.64
C ILE A 187 -14.85 4.35 6.37
N SER A 188 -13.88 4.75 5.54
CA SER A 188 -14.12 5.42 4.27
C SER A 188 -12.95 5.24 3.33
N LEU A 189 -13.23 4.98 2.07
CA LEU A 189 -12.25 4.86 1.00
C LEU A 189 -12.83 5.53 -0.25
N GLU A 190 -12.20 6.59 -0.71
CA GLU A 190 -12.77 7.48 -1.73
C GLU A 190 -11.68 7.89 -2.73
N PRO A 191 -11.97 7.89 -4.04
CA PRO A 191 -11.10 8.54 -5.02
C PRO A 191 -10.91 10.02 -4.67
N HIS A 192 -9.76 10.57 -5.06
CA HIS A 192 -9.44 11.98 -4.85
C HIS A 192 -8.75 12.55 -6.09
N GLN A 193 -9.12 13.78 -6.42
CA GLN A 193 -8.59 14.48 -7.58
C GLN A 193 -7.68 15.62 -7.13
N GLY A 194 -6.80 16.08 -8.02
CA GLY A 194 -5.89 17.19 -7.76
C GLY A 194 -4.61 16.82 -7.02
N LEU A 195 -4.31 15.52 -6.87
CA LEU A 195 -3.04 15.01 -6.38
C LEU A 195 -2.47 14.00 -7.38
N GLY A 196 -1.47 14.43 -8.16
CA GLY A 196 -0.87 13.60 -9.20
C GLY A 196 -1.84 13.23 -10.31
N ASP A 197 -1.56 12.12 -10.97
CA ASP A 197 -2.39 11.57 -12.04
C ASP A 197 -3.62 10.87 -11.45
N GLU A 198 -3.44 10.18 -10.33
CA GLU A 198 -4.47 9.42 -9.62
C GLU A 198 -4.22 9.50 -8.12
N ALA A 199 -5.28 9.65 -7.33
CA ALA A 199 -5.17 9.58 -5.88
C ALA A 199 -6.42 9.01 -5.23
N TYR A 200 -6.24 8.51 -4.01
CA TYR A 200 -7.33 8.17 -3.12
C TYR A 200 -7.05 8.52 -1.67
N ARG A 201 -8.14 8.67 -0.92
CA ARG A 201 -8.13 8.91 0.52
C ARG A 201 -8.74 7.71 1.23
N TRP A 202 -8.06 7.24 2.25
CA TRP A 202 -8.47 6.11 3.06
C TRP A 202 -8.49 6.50 4.54
N PHE A 203 -9.64 6.39 5.17
CA PHE A 203 -9.79 6.53 6.62
C PHE A 203 -10.15 5.18 7.22
N LYS A 204 -9.34 4.75 8.19
CA LYS A 204 -9.43 3.42 8.80
C LYS A 204 -9.17 3.47 10.30
N ALA A 205 -9.75 2.53 11.03
CA ALA A 205 -9.41 2.25 12.42
C ALA A 205 -8.53 1.00 12.52
N ASP A 206 -7.55 1.05 13.41
CA ASP A 206 -6.81 -0.14 13.83
C ASP A 206 -7.70 -0.93 14.81
N GLU A 207 -7.97 -2.20 14.51
CA GLU A 207 -8.84 -3.03 15.37
C GLU A 207 -8.13 -3.46 16.66
N GLY A 208 -6.80 -3.44 16.68
CA GLY A 208 -5.98 -3.82 17.84
C GLY A 208 -5.53 -2.64 18.71
N GLN A 209 -5.70 -1.39 18.24
CA GLN A 209 -5.26 -0.18 18.95
C GLN A 209 -6.34 0.90 18.90
N PRO A 210 -6.47 1.75 19.93
CA PRO A 210 -7.43 2.85 19.93
C PRO A 210 -6.93 4.01 19.04
N THR A 211 -6.63 3.74 17.77
CA THR A 211 -6.06 4.69 16.81
C THR A 211 -6.83 4.67 15.52
N VAL A 212 -6.92 5.84 14.89
CA VAL A 212 -7.39 6.00 13.52
C VAL A 212 -6.23 6.44 12.64
N VAL A 213 -6.36 6.18 11.34
CA VAL A 213 -5.39 6.58 10.34
C VAL A 213 -6.13 7.25 9.18
N GLY A 214 -5.76 8.49 8.88
CA GLY A 214 -6.05 9.13 7.60
C GLY A 214 -4.87 8.93 6.67
N GLN A 215 -5.10 8.33 5.52
CA GLN A 215 -4.10 8.02 4.53
C GLN A 215 -4.48 8.64 3.18
N VAL A 216 -3.49 9.16 2.47
CA VAL A 216 -3.57 9.56 1.07
C VAL A 216 -2.53 8.79 0.30
N THR A 217 -2.95 8.10 -0.76
CA THR A 217 -2.03 7.47 -1.71
C THR A 217 -2.25 8.13 -3.06
N ALA A 218 -1.17 8.51 -3.74
CA ALA A 218 -1.24 9.14 -5.04
C ALA A 218 -0.13 8.66 -5.97
N ARG A 219 -0.44 8.59 -7.26
CA ARG A 219 0.51 8.32 -8.33
C ARG A 219 0.84 9.61 -9.05
N LEU A 220 2.12 9.86 -9.27
CA LEU A 220 2.63 10.97 -10.05
C LEU A 220 3.60 10.39 -11.09
N ARG A 221 3.15 10.25 -12.33
CA ARG A 221 3.91 9.65 -13.44
C ARG A 221 4.36 8.23 -13.05
N ASN A 222 5.67 8.04 -12.91
CA ASN A 222 6.34 6.79 -12.52
C ASN A 222 6.67 6.69 -11.02
N ALA A 223 6.10 7.55 -10.17
CA ALA A 223 6.26 7.48 -8.72
C ALA A 223 4.90 7.29 -8.04
N VAL A 224 4.87 6.56 -6.93
CA VAL A 224 3.70 6.42 -6.07
C VAL A 224 4.09 6.80 -4.65
N PHE A 225 3.37 7.74 -4.05
CA PHE A 225 3.62 8.14 -2.67
C PHE A 225 2.39 7.91 -1.78
N THR A 226 2.67 7.57 -0.53
CA THR A 226 1.67 7.35 0.51
C THR A 226 1.99 8.22 1.72
N VAL A 227 1.01 9.02 2.13
CA VAL A 227 1.05 9.82 3.36
C VAL A 227 0.05 9.24 4.32
N SER A 228 0.48 8.85 5.51
CA SER A 228 -0.36 8.31 6.56
C SER A 228 -0.20 9.12 7.84
N TYR A 229 -1.30 9.67 8.34
CA TYR A 229 -1.37 10.36 9.63
C TYR A 229 -2.24 9.56 10.58
N SER A 230 -1.75 9.34 11.79
CA SER A 230 -2.50 8.63 12.83
C SER A 230 -2.54 9.41 14.13
N GLU A 231 -3.68 9.30 14.81
CA GLU A 231 -3.87 9.79 16.15
C GLU A 231 -4.75 8.82 16.97
N ARG A 232 -4.67 8.96 18.29
CA ARG A 232 -5.49 8.19 19.21
C ARG A 232 -6.97 8.59 19.09
N ALA A 233 -7.84 7.61 18.89
CA ALA A 233 -9.28 7.76 18.87
C ALA A 233 -9.94 6.57 19.58
N PRO A 234 -10.50 6.77 20.79
CA PRO A 234 -11.20 5.71 21.52
C PRO A 234 -12.37 5.14 20.71
N ALA A 235 -12.51 3.81 20.71
CA ALA A 235 -13.47 3.06 19.91
C ALA A 235 -14.96 3.32 20.22
N LYS A 236 -15.29 4.07 21.28
CA LYS A 236 -16.67 4.41 21.68
C LYS A 236 -17.32 5.46 20.75
N GLY A 237 -17.34 5.20 19.44
CA GLY A 237 -18.11 5.99 18.46
C GLY A 237 -17.52 7.34 18.02
N ARG A 238 -16.35 7.75 18.55
CA ARG A 238 -15.72 9.04 18.20
C ARG A 238 -14.64 8.94 17.11
N GLN A 239 -14.53 7.80 16.43
CA GLN A 239 -13.53 7.60 15.37
C GLN A 239 -13.93 8.36 14.11
N ASP A 240 -15.21 8.33 13.73
CA ASP A 240 -15.74 8.99 12.53
C ASP A 240 -15.64 10.52 12.63
N GLU A 241 -15.80 11.08 13.83
CA GLU A 241 -15.57 12.50 14.12
C GLU A 241 -14.15 12.97 13.76
N ARG A 242 -13.17 12.06 13.76
CA ARG A 242 -11.78 12.34 13.41
C ARG A 242 -11.50 12.26 11.91
N LYS A 243 -12.41 11.67 11.11
CA LYS A 243 -12.23 11.46 9.66
C LYS A 243 -11.77 12.74 8.96
N ARG A 244 -12.55 13.82 9.11
CA ARG A 244 -12.29 15.09 8.41
C ARG A 244 -10.93 15.67 8.76
N ALA A 245 -10.60 15.73 10.06
CA ALA A 245 -9.35 16.31 10.53
C ALA A 245 -8.12 15.47 10.16
N CYS A 246 -8.22 14.13 10.24
CA CYS A 246 -7.12 13.23 9.88
C CYS A 246 -6.84 13.26 8.39
N LEU A 247 -7.88 13.17 7.55
CA LEU A 247 -7.73 13.24 6.11
C LEU A 247 -7.21 14.60 5.65
N ALA A 248 -7.65 15.71 6.26
CA ALA A 248 -7.13 17.04 5.96
C ALA A 248 -5.62 17.13 6.22
N LYS A 249 -5.14 16.69 7.39
CA LYS A 249 -3.71 16.67 7.71
C LYS A 249 -2.89 15.82 6.73
N ALA A 250 -3.39 14.64 6.37
CA ALA A 250 -2.73 13.77 5.41
C ALA A 250 -2.72 14.40 4.00
N THR A 251 -3.80 15.09 3.61
CA THR A 251 -3.92 15.78 2.32
C THR A 251 -2.98 16.99 2.24
N ASP A 252 -2.90 17.82 3.29
CA ASP A 252 -1.99 18.96 3.35
C ASP A 252 -0.53 18.52 3.15
N VAL A 253 -0.13 17.43 3.82
CA VAL A 253 1.21 16.85 3.66
C VAL A 253 1.40 16.24 2.26
N ALA A 254 0.38 15.58 1.72
CA ALA A 254 0.43 15.00 0.37
C ALA A 254 0.67 16.06 -0.72
N VAL A 255 0.10 17.26 -0.56
CA VAL A 255 0.38 18.39 -1.46
C VAL A 255 1.87 18.77 -1.43
N GLU A 256 2.48 18.90 -0.25
CA GLU A 256 3.92 19.21 -0.13
C GLU A 256 4.79 18.12 -0.76
N VAL A 257 4.44 16.84 -0.54
CA VAL A 257 5.17 15.70 -1.13
C VAL A 257 5.08 15.72 -2.65
N MET A 258 3.89 15.95 -3.20
CA MET A 258 3.70 16.08 -4.66
C MET A 258 4.52 17.24 -5.23
N THR A 259 4.47 18.42 -4.59
CA THR A 259 5.27 19.57 -5.01
C THR A 259 6.76 19.24 -4.99
N ALA A 260 7.25 18.59 -3.93
CA ALA A 260 8.64 18.18 -3.84
C ALA A 260 9.03 17.21 -4.98
N LEU A 261 8.20 16.21 -5.28
CA LEU A 261 8.44 15.23 -6.34
C LEU A 261 8.39 15.81 -7.76
N ASN A 262 7.68 16.92 -7.98
CA ASN A 262 7.65 17.58 -9.29
C ASN A 262 9.00 18.22 -9.68
N HIS A 263 9.92 18.39 -8.73
CA HIS A 263 11.25 18.95 -8.96
C HIS A 263 12.33 17.90 -9.28
N PHE A 264 11.99 16.61 -9.31
CA PHE A 264 12.91 15.49 -9.55
C PHE A 264 12.45 14.64 -10.74
#